data_AF-A0A2N6FTG2-F1
#
_entry.id   AF-A0A2N6FTG2-F1
#
_cell.length_a   1.000
_cell.length_b   1.000
_cell.length_c   1.000
_cell.angle_alpha   90.00
_cell.angle_beta   90.00
_cell.angle_gamma   90.00
#
_symmetry.space_group_name_H-M   'P 1'
#
loop_
_entity.id
_entity.type
_entity.pdbx_description
1 polymer ?
#
loop_
_entity_poly.entity_id
_entity_poly.type
_entity_poly.pdbx_seq_one_letter_code
_entity_poly.pdbx_strand_id
1 'polypeptide(L)'
;MVLLLNKNSLYSTFGVSDFDSLDANINSMAPSMVEYYLSDLSNGNDDAYLNKRNIQNTISIGEYSLYLDYDDEVYLEIENSVEDDLETASLW
;
A
#
# COMPACT_ATOMS: atom_id res chain seq x y z
N MET A 1 0.21 7.53 -5.88
CA MET A 1 1.65 7.15 -5.84
C MET A 1 1.73 5.64 -5.83
N VAL A 2 2.69 5.03 -6.54
CA VAL A 2 2.87 3.57 -6.52
C VAL A 2 4.29 3.22 -6.11
N LEU A 3 4.42 2.30 -5.16
CA LEU A 3 5.67 1.90 -4.54
C LEU A 3 5.84 0.39 -4.66
N LEU A 4 7.05 -0.08 -4.88
CA LEU A 4 7.37 -1.51 -4.80
C LEU A 4 7.71 -1.85 -3.36
N LEU A 5 6.93 -2.72 -2.72
CA LEU A 5 7.19 -3.15 -1.35
C LEU A 5 8.00 -4.45 -1.33
N ASN A 6 8.93 -4.53 -0.38
CA ASN A 6 9.57 -5.80 -0.06
C ASN A 6 8.60 -6.72 0.71
N LYS A 7 8.11 -7.77 0.04
CA LYS A 7 7.20 -8.76 0.63
C LYS A 7 7.69 -9.37 1.94
N ASN A 8 9.01 -9.59 2.09
CA ASN A 8 9.55 -10.18 3.32
C ASN A 8 9.38 -9.23 4.52
N SER A 9 9.66 -7.94 4.30
CA SER A 9 9.45 -6.90 5.30
C SER A 9 7.96 -6.75 5.60
N LEU A 10 7.11 -6.72 4.58
CA LEU A 10 5.66 -6.63 4.73
C LEU A 10 5.11 -7.78 5.59
N TYR A 11 5.41 -9.02 5.20
CA TYR A 11 4.98 -10.21 5.92
C TYR A 11 5.50 -10.26 7.35
N SER A 12 6.73 -9.80 7.59
CA SER A 12 7.28 -9.70 8.95
C SER A 12 6.58 -8.63 9.79
N THR A 13 6.24 -7.47 9.21
CA THR A 13 5.52 -6.39 9.89
C THR A 13 4.10 -6.79 10.28
N PHE A 14 3.39 -7.46 9.38
CA PHE A 14 2.02 -7.93 9.62
C PHE A 14 1.96 -9.29 10.33
N GLY A 15 3.09 -9.99 10.48
CA GLY A 15 3.17 -11.30 11.12
C GLY A 15 2.47 -12.41 10.32
N VAL A 16 2.49 -12.33 8.99
CA VAL A 16 1.81 -13.26 8.08
C VAL A 16 2.81 -14.00 7.20
N SER A 17 2.42 -15.14 6.63
CA SER A 17 3.28 -15.94 5.74
C SER A 17 2.93 -15.83 4.26
N ASP A 18 1.69 -15.44 3.96
CA ASP A 18 1.11 -15.47 2.62
C ASP A 18 0.21 -14.26 2.39
N PHE A 19 0.03 -13.87 1.12
CA PHE A 19 -0.81 -12.73 0.74
C PHE A 19 -2.29 -12.92 1.11
N ASP A 20 -2.79 -14.17 1.12
CA ASP A 20 -4.14 -14.50 1.59
C ASP A 20 -4.30 -14.26 3.11
N SER A 21 -3.27 -14.61 3.88
CA SER A 21 -3.22 -14.32 5.32
C SER A 21 -3.08 -12.83 5.58
N LEU A 22 -2.37 -12.09 4.71
CA LEU A 22 -2.30 -10.63 4.75
C LEU A 22 -3.69 -10.02 4.60
N ASP A 23 -4.47 -10.45 3.61
CA ASP A 23 -5.85 -9.97 3.41
C ASP A 23 -6.71 -10.20 4.66
N ALA A 24 -6.69 -11.42 5.20
CA ALA A 24 -7.46 -11.75 6.41
C ALA A 24 -7.00 -10.94 7.64
N ASN A 25 -5.69 -10.72 7.79
CA ASN A 25 -5.11 -9.95 8.89
C ASN A 25 -5.47 -8.47 8.79
N ILE A 26 -5.33 -7.88 7.60
CA ILE A 26 -5.71 -6.50 7.30
C ILE A 26 -7.20 -6.28 7.54
N ASN A 27 -8.07 -7.19 7.09
CA ASN A 27 -9.51 -7.13 7.35
C ASN A 27 -9.85 -7.25 8.85
N SER A 28 -8.99 -7.90 9.63
CA SER A 28 -9.14 -8.02 11.08
C SER A 28 -8.56 -6.83 11.85
N MET A 29 -7.69 -6.02 11.23
CA MET A 29 -7.06 -4.86 11.85
C MET A 29 -7.86 -3.58 11.57
N ALA A 30 -7.63 -2.56 12.41
CA ALA A 30 -8.16 -1.24 12.14
C ALA A 30 -7.46 -0.63 10.91
N PRO A 31 -8.20 -0.03 9.95
CA PRO A 31 -7.62 0.57 8.75
C PRO A 31 -6.45 1.51 9.07
N SER A 32 -6.63 2.41 10.06
CA SER A 32 -5.59 3.36 10.49
C SER A 32 -4.28 2.71 10.95
N MET A 33 -4.33 1.49 11.50
CA MET A 33 -3.13 0.76 11.90
C MET A 33 -2.40 0.19 10.68
N VAL A 34 -3.15 -0.32 9.72
CA VAL A 34 -2.63 -0.84 8.45
C VAL A 34 -1.96 0.30 7.68
N GLU A 35 -2.61 1.46 7.60
CA GLU A 35 -2.08 2.68 6.98
C GLU A 35 -0.76 3.13 7.62
N TYR A 36 -0.65 3.08 8.95
CA TYR A 36 0.58 3.40 9.67
C TYR A 36 1.73 2.46 9.29
N TYR A 37 1.49 1.14 9.28
CA TYR A 37 2.51 0.17 8.89
C TYR A 37 2.92 0.30 7.42
N LEU A 38 1.96 0.55 6.52
CA LEU A 38 2.22 0.77 5.10
C LEU A 38 2.99 2.06 4.86
N SER A 39 2.71 3.12 5.61
CA SER A 39 3.46 4.39 5.58
C SER A 39 4.89 4.24 6.11
N ASP A 40 5.09 3.42 7.15
CA ASP A 40 6.43 3.10 7.65
C ASP A 40 7.21 2.26 6.63
N LEU A 41 6.56 1.26 6.01
CA LEU A 41 7.17 0.47 4.94
C LEU A 41 7.48 1.33 3.71
N SER A 42 6.61 2.27 3.33
CA SER A 42 6.81 3.10 2.13
C SER A 42 7.95 4.10 2.27
N ASN A 43 8.30 4.52 3.49
CA ASN A 43 9.32 5.53 3.78
C ASN A 43 10.75 5.17 3.33
N GLY A 44 10.98 3.94 2.84
CA GLY A 44 12.27 3.50 2.32
C GLY A 44 12.19 2.72 1.00
N ASN A 45 11.04 2.71 0.33
CA ASN A 45 10.87 2.00 -0.93
C ASN A 45 10.84 2.99 -2.11
N ASP A 46 11.39 2.55 -3.24
CA ASP A 46 11.43 3.33 -4.46
C ASP A 46 10.06 3.38 -5.15
N ASP A 47 9.76 4.51 -5.80
CA ASP A 47 8.66 4.65 -6.72
C ASP A 47 8.75 3.58 -7.82
N ALA A 48 7.67 2.85 -8.01
CA ALA A 48 7.62 1.75 -8.96
C ALA A 48 6.50 1.93 -9.97
N TYR A 49 6.75 1.43 -11.18
CA TYR A 49 5.74 1.40 -12.22
C TYR A 49 4.95 0.09 -12.14
N LEU A 50 3.66 0.20 -11.79
CA LEU A 50 2.76 -0.96 -11.74
C LEU A 50 2.06 -1.16 -13.08
N ASN A 51 2.18 -2.38 -13.62
CA ASN A 51 1.43 -2.78 -14.80
C ASN A 51 0.14 -3.52 -14.41
N LYS A 52 -0.99 -2.82 -14.41
CA LYS A 52 -2.29 -3.38 -14.00
C LYS A 52 -2.79 -4.59 -14.81
N ARG A 53 -2.12 -4.97 -15.91
CA ARG A 53 -2.43 -6.20 -16.67
C ARG A 53 -1.84 -7.48 -16.09
N ASN A 54 -0.77 -7.40 -15.31
CA ASN A 54 -0.08 -8.57 -14.75
C ASN A 54 -0.39 -8.81 -13.27
N ILE A 55 -1.41 -8.13 -12.75
CA ILE A 55 -1.85 -8.30 -11.38
C ILE A 55 -2.61 -9.62 -11.23
N GLN A 56 -2.14 -10.45 -10.32
CA GLN A 56 -2.80 -11.67 -9.88
C GLN A 56 -3.89 -11.36 -8.85
N ASN A 57 -3.58 -10.53 -7.86
CA ASN A 57 -4.49 -10.25 -6.75
C ASN A 57 -4.42 -8.79 -6.30
N THR A 58 -5.55 -8.27 -5.84
CA THR A 58 -5.70 -6.88 -5.42
C THR A 58 -6.41 -6.83 -4.07
N ILE A 59 -5.86 -6.04 -3.14
CA ILE A 59 -6.48 -5.74 -1.85
C ILE A 59 -6.59 -4.22 -1.75
N SER A 60 -7.80 -3.71 -1.53
CA SER A 60 -8.05 -2.26 -1.37
C SER A 60 -8.50 -1.96 0.06
N ILE A 61 -7.81 -1.02 0.70
CA ILE A 61 -7.91 -0.67 2.12
C ILE A 61 -7.99 0.85 2.23
N GLY A 62 -9.20 1.40 2.25
CA GLY A 62 -9.39 2.85 2.27
C GLY A 62 -8.69 3.51 1.08
N GLU A 63 -7.68 4.33 1.35
CA GLU A 63 -6.88 5.07 0.36
C GLU A 63 -5.64 4.29 -0.14
N TYR A 64 -5.41 3.07 0.36
CA TYR A 64 -4.29 2.21 -0.01
C TYR A 64 -4.78 1.01 -0.80
N SER A 65 -4.13 0.70 -1.91
CA SER A 65 -4.37 -0.48 -2.72
C SER A 65 -3.08 -1.29 -2.85
N LEU A 66 -3.09 -2.50 -2.31
CA LEU A 66 -2.03 -3.49 -2.47
C LEU A 66 -2.30 -4.34 -3.70
N TYR A 67 -1.26 -4.56 -4.48
CA TYR A 67 -1.31 -5.38 -5.68
C TYR A 67 -0.24 -6.45 -5.63
N LEU A 68 -0.61 -7.67 -6.01
CA LEU A 68 0.29 -8.80 -6.15
C LEU A 68 0.39 -9.17 -7.62
N ASP A 69 1.60 -9.14 -8.17
CA ASP A 69 1.89 -9.59 -9.54
C ASP A 69 2.16 -11.10 -9.58
N TYR A 70 2.08 -11.70 -10.79
CA TYR A 70 2.41 -13.12 -11.01
C TYR A 70 3.88 -13.49 -10.72
N ASP A 71 4.77 -12.50 -10.59
CA ASP A 71 6.19 -12.70 -10.22
C ASP A 71 6.39 -12.70 -8.69
N ASP A 72 5.31 -12.67 -7.91
CA ASP A 72 5.35 -12.60 -6.44
C ASP A 72 5.99 -11.29 -5.94
N GLU A 73 5.78 -10.21 -6.69
CA GLU A 73 6.12 -8.83 -6.30
C GLU A 73 4.87 -8.13 -5.75
N VAL A 74 5.05 -7.34 -4.68
CA VAL A 74 3.97 -6.62 -4.02
C VAL A 74 4.13 -5.12 -4.26
N TYR A 75 3.09 -4.50 -4.79
CA TYR A 75 3.05 -3.08 -5.04
C TYR A 75 2.02 -2.42 -4.13
N LEU A 76 2.34 -1.22 -3.66
CA LEU A 76 1.43 -0.38 -2.89
C LEU A 76 1.11 0.86 -3.70
N GLU A 77 -0.13 0.96 -4.15
CA GLU A 77 -0.70 2.20 -4.65
C GLU A 77 -1.35 2.93 -3.49
N ILE A 78 -0.93 4.16 -3.26
CA ILE A 78 -1.60 5.09 -2.37
C ILE A 78 -2.36 6.02 -3.29
N GLU A 79 -3.69 5.92 -3.28
CA GLU A 79 -4.56 6.99 -3.79
C GLU A 79 -4.39 8.16 -2.85
N ASN A 80 -3.29 8.89 -3.07
CA ASN A 80 -3.08 10.15 -2.40
C ASN A 80 -4.15 11.07 -2.97
N SER A 81 -5.16 11.37 -2.16
CA SER A 81 -6.15 12.43 -2.39
C SER A 81 -5.46 13.81 -2.38
N VAL A 82 -4.43 14.01 -3.21
CA VAL A 82 -3.80 15.30 -3.49
C VAL A 82 -4.50 15.90 -4.71
N GLU A 83 -5.79 16.14 -4.55
CA GLU A 83 -6.46 17.28 -5.15
C GLU A 83 -7.32 17.91 -4.05
N ASP A 84 -6.70 18.44 -2.98
CA ASP A 84 -7.09 19.72 -2.33
C ASP A 84 -6.17 20.11 -1.15
N ASP A 85 -4.84 20.01 -1.31
CA ASP A 85 -3.98 21.04 -0.69
C ASP A 85 -3.85 22.16 -1.73
N LEU A 86 -5.01 22.68 -2.19
CA LEU A 86 -5.08 24.04 -2.70
C LEU A 86 -4.81 24.92 -1.50
N GLU A 87 -3.51 25.12 -1.27
CA GLU A 87 -2.92 26.36 -0.80
C GLU A 87 -4.00 27.36 -0.39
N THR A 88 -4.40 27.34 0.89
CA THR A 88 -5.07 28.49 1.48
C THR A 88 -4.02 29.58 1.57
N ALA A 89 -3.71 30.19 0.42
CA ALA A 89 -3.02 31.44 0.28
C ALA A 89 -3.89 32.46 1.01
N SER A 90 -3.62 32.59 2.31
CA SER A 90 -4.14 33.67 3.13
C SER A 90 -3.60 34.96 2.53
N LEU A 91 -4.40 35.59 1.67
CA LEU A 91 -4.22 36.96 1.26
C LEU A 91 -4.55 37.84 2.47
N TRP A 92 -3.50 38.30 3.15
CA TRP A 92 -3.54 39.49 4.01
C TRP A 92 -3.29 40.73 3.16
#